data_AF-A0A8H7ID15-F1
#
_entry.id   AF-A0A8H7ID15-F1
#
_cell.length_a   1.000
_cell.length_b   1.000
_cell.length_c   1.000
_cell.angle_alpha   90.00
_cell.angle_beta   90.00
_cell.angle_gamma   90.00
#
_symmetry.space_group_name_H-M   'P 1'
#
loop_
_entity.id
_entity.type
_entity.pdbx_description
1 polymer ?
#
loop_
_entity_poly.entity_id
_entity_poly.type
_entity_poly.pdbx_seq_one_letter_code
_entity_poly.pdbx_strand_id
1 'polypeptide(L)'
;MLDGTLSQTGRIWHQVNLTVSANGHTHTIPFLVCPIGNTPAILGMTWLTQESPLIDWSLGTVTFPEQVQIASEEEADPDPLADLPEQYHEFAKVFGEEEFKVLPPHRNMI
;
A
#
# COMPACT_ATOMS: atom_id res chain seq x y z
N MET A 1 29.31 -1.05 -15.96
CA MET A 1 29.15 -1.85 -14.73
C MET A 1 28.70 -0.89 -13.64
N LEU A 2 27.95 -1.35 -12.62
CA LEU A 2 27.28 -0.44 -11.66
C LEU A 2 28.29 0.39 -10.82
N ASP A 3 29.57 0.01 -10.85
CA ASP A 3 30.73 0.67 -10.27
C ASP A 3 31.44 1.67 -11.22
N GLY A 4 30.84 1.97 -12.39
CA GLY A 4 31.41 2.89 -13.38
C GLY A 4 32.46 2.29 -14.31
N THR A 5 32.80 1.00 -14.18
CA THR A 5 33.75 0.36 -15.11
C THR A 5 33.06 -0.13 -16.39
N LEU A 6 33.80 -0.17 -17.51
CA LEU A 6 33.29 -0.70 -18.78
C LEU A 6 33.24 -2.23 -18.71
N SER A 7 32.10 -2.83 -19.09
CA SER A 7 32.02 -4.29 -19.18
C SER A 7 32.92 -4.79 -20.32
N GLN A 8 33.80 -5.74 -20.03
CA GLN A 8 34.78 -6.29 -20.99
C GLN A 8 34.14 -7.00 -22.20
N THR A 9 32.83 -7.27 -22.18
CA THR A 9 32.14 -8.16 -23.12
C THR A 9 31.05 -7.50 -23.99
N GLY A 10 30.95 -6.16 -24.02
CA GLY A 10 29.97 -5.48 -24.87
C GLY A 10 28.51 -5.58 -24.38
N ARG A 11 27.59 -4.92 -25.11
CA ARG A 11 26.17 -4.77 -24.76
C ARG A 11 25.47 -6.13 -24.77
N ILE A 12 25.32 -6.77 -23.60
CA ILE A 12 24.32 -7.81 -23.45
C ILE A 12 23.51 -7.53 -22.18
N TRP A 13 22.33 -6.96 -22.38
CA TRP A 13 21.30 -6.79 -21.36
C TRP A 13 20.41 -8.02 -21.40
N HIS A 14 20.65 -9.00 -20.54
CA HIS A 14 19.71 -10.10 -20.36
C HIS A 14 18.73 -9.72 -19.26
N GLN A 15 17.44 -9.87 -19.54
CA GLN A 15 16.39 -9.68 -18.54
C GLN A 15 15.81 -11.04 -18.17
N VAL A 16 15.65 -11.29 -16.88
CA VAL A 16 15.05 -12.52 -16.35
C VAL A 16 13.95 -12.17 -15.36
N ASN A 17 12.85 -12.91 -15.36
CA ASN A 17 11.81 -12.75 -14.37
C ASN A 17 12.13 -13.64 -13.17
N LEU A 18 12.34 -13.03 -12.00
CA LEU A 18 12.59 -13.75 -10.76
C LEU A 18 11.40 -13.59 -9.83
N THR A 19 11.05 -14.68 -9.15
CA THR A 19 10.07 -14.66 -8.06
C THR A 19 10.80 -14.38 -6.76
N VAL A 20 10.46 -13.25 -6.13
CA VAL A 20 11.01 -12.81 -4.84
C VAL A 20 9.93 -13.01 -3.79
N SER A 21 10.26 -13.74 -2.72
CA SER A 21 9.41 -13.89 -1.54
C SER A 21 9.98 -13.13 -0.35
N ALA A 22 9.19 -12.23 0.24
CA ALA A 22 9.56 -11.45 1.41
C ALA A 22 8.35 -11.29 2.35
N ASN A 23 8.52 -11.65 3.63
CA ASN A 23 7.47 -11.57 4.66
C ASN A 23 6.10 -12.14 4.25
N GLY A 24 6.09 -13.26 3.53
CA GLY A 24 4.84 -13.91 3.06
C GLY A 24 4.27 -13.33 1.76
N HIS A 25 4.81 -12.22 1.27
CA HIS A 25 4.45 -11.65 -0.02
C HIS A 25 5.36 -12.19 -1.12
N THR A 26 4.79 -12.58 -2.25
CA THR A 26 5.53 -13.14 -3.39
C THR A 26 5.29 -12.30 -4.62
N HIS A 27 6.37 -11.80 -5.23
CA HIS A 27 6.32 -10.90 -6.37
C HIS A 27 7.21 -11.42 -7.50
N THR A 28 6.72 -11.41 -8.72
CA THR A 28 7.51 -11.72 -9.92
C THR A 28 7.96 -10.43 -10.58
N ILE A 29 9.26 -10.19 -10.62
CA ILE A 29 9.85 -8.91 -11.02
C ILE A 29 10.91 -9.14 -12.10
N PRO A 30 11.00 -8.30 -13.15
CA PRO A 30 12.07 -8.37 -14.12
C PRO A 30 13.39 -7.85 -13.53
N PHE A 31 14.44 -8.66 -13.62
CA PHE A 31 15.82 -8.32 -13.25
C PHE A 31 16.72 -8.20 -14.47
N LEU A 32 17.57 -7.18 -14.47
CA LEU A 32 18.66 -7.03 -15.43
C LEU A 32 19.89 -7.79 -14.93
N VAL A 33 20.41 -8.70 -15.75
CA VAL A 33 21.60 -9.48 -15.44
C VAL A 33 22.84 -8.66 -15.76
N CYS A 34 23.65 -8.39 -14.74
CA CYS A 34 24.95 -7.77 -14.90
C CYS A 34 25.94 -8.28 -13.84
N PRO A 35 27.26 -8.18 -14.08
CA PRO A 35 28.25 -8.48 -13.06
C PRO A 35 28.16 -7.41 -11.95
N ILE A 36 27.66 -7.80 -10.77
CA ILE A 36 27.47 -6.90 -9.61
C ILE A 36 28.29 -7.31 -8.38
N GLY A 37 29.28 -8.19 -8.56
CA GLY A 37 30.13 -8.69 -7.48
C GLY A 37 29.44 -9.75 -6.64
N ASN A 38 29.57 -9.65 -5.31
CA ASN A 38 29.10 -10.65 -4.35
C ASN A 38 27.62 -10.53 -3.96
N THR A 39 26.92 -9.52 -4.47
CA THR A 39 25.50 -9.32 -4.18
C THR A 39 24.67 -10.16 -5.13
N PRO A 40 23.76 -11.03 -4.66
CA PRO A 40 23.02 -11.94 -5.52
C PRO A 40 21.97 -11.21 -6.40
N ALA A 41 21.33 -10.17 -5.84
CA ALA A 41 20.32 -9.38 -6.52
C ALA A 41 20.20 -8.00 -5.85
N ILE A 42 19.81 -6.98 -6.63
CA ILE A 42 19.56 -5.63 -6.12
C ILE A 42 18.13 -5.24 -6.50
N LEU A 43 17.32 -4.90 -5.50
CA LEU A 43 16.00 -4.31 -5.69
C LEU A 43 16.16 -2.79 -5.78
N GLY A 44 15.87 -2.24 -6.96
CA GLY A 44 16.00 -0.81 -7.23
C GLY A 44 14.73 -0.02 -6.88
N MET A 45 14.78 1.29 -7.17
CA MET A 45 13.68 2.22 -6.89
C MET A 45 12.35 1.83 -7.54
N THR A 46 12.36 1.25 -8.74
CA THR A 46 11.13 0.83 -9.43
C THR A 46 10.31 -0.15 -8.58
N TRP A 47 10.98 -1.12 -7.95
CA TRP A 47 10.32 -2.07 -7.07
C TRP A 47 9.87 -1.41 -5.76
N LEU A 48 10.72 -0.56 -5.17
CA LEU A 48 10.42 0.14 -3.92
C LEU A 48 9.18 1.05 -4.03
N THR A 49 9.05 1.78 -5.14
CA THR A 49 7.87 2.64 -5.36
C THR A 49 6.61 1.82 -5.61
N GLN A 50 6.72 0.67 -6.31
CA GLN A 50 5.58 -0.18 -6.61
C GLN A 50 4.99 -0.82 -5.35
N GLU A 51 5.84 -1.42 -4.51
CA GLU A 51 5.36 -2.13 -3.33
C GLU A 51 5.24 -1.25 -2.08
N SER A 52 5.83 -0.05 -2.12
CA SER A 52 5.83 0.93 -1.02
C SER A 52 6.04 0.30 0.37
N PRO A 53 7.06 -0.57 0.56
CA PRO A 53 7.24 -1.25 1.82
C PRO A 53 7.77 -0.31 2.90
N LEU A 54 7.53 -0.67 4.16
CA LEU A 54 8.16 -0.03 5.30
C LEU A 54 9.55 -0.64 5.53
N ILE A 55 10.60 0.17 5.41
CA ILE A 55 12.00 -0.26 5.51
C ILE A 55 12.60 0.28 6.80
N ASP A 56 13.05 -0.63 7.67
CA ASP A 56 13.92 -0.28 8.80
C ASP A 56 15.37 -0.45 8.35
N TRP A 57 16.04 0.67 8.06
CA TRP A 57 17.43 0.69 7.61
C TRP A 57 18.43 0.29 8.71
N SER A 58 18.06 0.44 9.98
CA SER A 58 18.93 0.09 11.10
C SER A 58 18.98 -1.41 11.36
N LEU A 59 17.82 -2.08 11.19
CA LEU A 59 17.68 -3.52 11.33
C LEU A 59 17.85 -4.29 10.02
N GLY A 60 17.78 -3.59 8.88
CA GLY A 60 17.83 -4.20 7.55
C GLY A 60 16.56 -5.00 7.22
N THR A 61 15.41 -4.61 7.78
CA THR A 61 14.14 -5.33 7.63
C THR A 61 13.16 -4.59 6.73
N VAL A 62 12.34 -5.34 6.00
CA VAL A 62 11.31 -4.83 5.09
C VAL A 62 9.97 -5.42 5.53
N THR A 63 8.94 -4.58 5.65
CA THR A 63 7.60 -4.96 6.11
C THR A 63 6.55 -4.39 5.16
N PHE A 64 5.44 -5.10 4.97
CA PHE A 64 4.36 -4.67 4.10
C PHE A 64 3.15 -4.29 4.97
N PRO A 65 2.65 -3.04 4.91
CA PRO A 65 1.44 -2.69 5.62
C PRO A 65 0.25 -3.45 5.00
N GLU A 66 -0.62 -3.99 5.85
CA GLU A 66 -1.87 -4.61 5.41
C GLU A 66 -2.72 -3.56 4.70
N GLN A 67 -3.19 -3.87 3.49
CA GLN A 67 -4.16 -3.01 2.81
C GLN A 67 -5.47 -3.08 3.58
N VAL A 68 -5.73 -2.08 4.42
CA VAL A 68 -7.05 -1.89 5.03
C VAL A 68 -8.00 -1.54 3.88
N GLN A 69 -8.85 -2.48 3.50
CA GLN A 69 -9.99 -2.17 2.66
C GLN A 69 -10.93 -1.31 3.49
N ILE A 70 -10.81 0.00 3.36
CA ILE A 70 -11.86 0.92 3.79
C ILE A 70 -13.09 0.49 3.01
N ALA A 71 -14.12 0.04 3.73
CA ALA A 71 -15.35 -0.50 3.15
C ALA A 71 -15.78 0.38 1.96
N SER A 72 -15.90 -0.24 0.79
CA SER A 72 -16.55 0.36 -0.36
C SER A 72 -17.91 0.93 0.07
N GLU A 73 -18.31 2.02 -0.56
CA GLU A 73 -19.63 2.67 -0.44
C GLU A 73 -20.72 1.62 -0.71
N GLU A 74 -21.07 0.86 0.33
CA GLU A 74 -22.12 -0.13 0.30
C GLU A 74 -23.42 0.67 0.29
N GLU A 75 -24.29 0.37 -0.67
CA GLU A 75 -25.63 0.93 -0.76
C GLU A 75 -26.24 0.96 0.65
N ALA A 76 -26.68 2.15 1.08
CA ALA A 76 -27.21 2.33 2.43
C ALA A 76 -28.22 1.23 2.74
N ASP A 77 -27.95 0.46 3.80
CA ASP A 77 -28.89 -0.56 4.29
C ASP A 77 -30.27 0.08 4.43
N PRO A 78 -31.34 -0.46 3.81
CA PRO A 78 -32.68 0.10 3.93
C PRO A 78 -33.22 0.08 5.36
N ASP A 79 -32.64 -0.72 6.27
CA ASP A 79 -33.00 -0.75 7.69
C ASP A 79 -31.75 -0.70 8.61
N PRO A 80 -31.09 0.47 8.71
CA PRO A 80 -29.84 0.61 9.46
C PRO A 80 -30.01 0.50 10.99
N LEU A 81 -31.25 0.33 11.47
CA LEU A 81 -31.58 0.24 12.89
C LEU A 81 -31.75 -1.20 13.38
N ALA A 82 -31.84 -2.18 12.47
CA ALA A 82 -32.06 -3.58 12.81
C ALA A 82 -30.94 -4.18 13.67
N ASP A 83 -29.69 -3.82 13.38
CA ASP A 83 -28.51 -4.32 14.09
C ASP A 83 -28.01 -3.37 15.20
N LEU A 84 -28.65 -2.21 15.36
CA LEU A 84 -28.22 -1.18 16.30
C LEU A 84 -28.92 -1.34 17.66
N PRO A 85 -28.18 -1.27 18.79
CA PRO A 85 -28.80 -1.29 20.11
C PRO A 85 -29.82 -0.13 20.29
N GLU A 86 -30.95 -0.40 20.94
CA GLU A 86 -32.08 0.55 21.12
C GLU A 86 -31.64 1.91 21.68
N GLN A 87 -30.64 1.93 22.57
CA GLN A 87 -30.09 3.15 23.16
C GLN A 87 -29.52 4.15 22.12
N TYR A 88 -29.24 3.71 20.90
CA TYR A 88 -28.76 4.57 19.82
C TYR A 88 -29.85 4.94 18.81
N HIS A 89 -31.06 4.40 18.94
CA HIS A 89 -32.18 4.72 18.03
C HIS A 89 -32.59 6.19 18.15
N GLU A 90 -32.31 6.85 19.28
CA GLU A 90 -32.52 8.30 19.43
C GLU A 90 -31.69 9.13 18.43
N PHE A 91 -30.59 8.58 17.92
CA PHE A 91 -29.71 9.22 16.94
C PHE A 91 -29.94 8.72 15.52
N ALA A 92 -30.97 7.90 15.25
CA ALA A 92 -31.29 7.38 13.92
C ALA A 92 -31.34 8.49 12.85
N LYS A 93 -31.83 9.66 13.25
CA LYS A 93 -31.94 10.86 12.41
C LYS A 93 -30.59 11.37 11.88
N VAL A 94 -29.50 11.20 12.65
CA VAL A 94 -28.14 11.64 12.31
C VAL A 94 -27.58 10.88 11.11
N PHE A 95 -28.02 9.64 10.92
CA PHE A 95 -27.59 8.77 9.84
C PHE A 95 -28.47 8.90 8.58
N GLY A 96 -29.49 9.77 8.59
CA GLY A 96 -30.32 10.05 7.42
C GLY A 96 -29.68 11.04 6.45
N GLU A 97 -29.90 10.86 5.15
CA GLU A 97 -29.34 11.74 4.09
C GLU A 97 -29.65 13.24 4.29
N GLU A 98 -30.78 13.56 4.91
CA GLU A 98 -31.24 14.93 5.12
C GLU A 98 -30.35 15.70 6.11
N GLU A 99 -29.80 15.04 7.15
CA GLU A 99 -28.94 15.70 8.13
C GLU A 99 -27.48 15.82 7.67
N PHE A 100 -27.03 14.93 6.78
CA PHE A 100 -25.67 14.98 6.22
C PHE A 100 -25.43 16.23 5.34
N LYS A 101 -26.49 16.80 4.77
CA LYS A 101 -26.43 17.98 3.88
C LYS A 101 -26.41 19.32 4.62
N VAL A 102 -26.58 19.31 5.95
CA VAL A 102 -26.66 20.53 6.75
C VAL A 102 -25.35 20.76 7.49
N LEU A 103 -24.70 21.89 7.22
CA LEU A 103 -23.49 22.27 7.93
C LEU A 103 -23.81 22.49 9.43
N PRO A 104 -22.99 21.97 10.35
CA PRO A 104 -23.18 22.22 11.77
C PRO A 104 -23.09 23.73 12.05
N PRO A 105 -23.82 24.24 13.06
CA PRO A 105 -23.80 25.65 13.42
C PRO A 105 -22.37 26.09 13.74
N HIS A 106 -21.93 27.18 13.11
CA HIS A 106 -20.58 27.69 13.27
C HIS A 106 -20.34 28.03 14.75
N ARG A 107 -19.31 27.45 15.36
CA ARG A 107 -18.94 27.81 16.72
C ARG A 107 -18.52 29.28 16.72
N ASN A 108 -19.31 30.14 17.35
CA ASN A 108 -18.86 31.48 17.66
C ASN A 108 -17.74 31.34 18.71
N MET A 109 -16.54 31.82 18.37
CA MET A 109 -15.50 32.06 19.36
C MET A 109 -16.05 33.10 20.34
N ILE A 110 -16.22 32.68 21.60
CA ILE A 110 -16.32 33.58 22.76
C ILE A 110 -14.90 33.74 23.30
#